data_AF-A0A6J2TUF2-F1
#
_entry.id   AF-A0A6J2TUF2-F1
#
_cell.length_a   1.000
_cell.length_b   1.000
_cell.length_c   1.000
_cell.angle_alpha   90.00
_cell.angle_beta   90.00
_cell.angle_gamma   90.00
#
_symmetry.space_group_name_H-M   'P 1'
#
loop_
_entity.id
_entity.type
_entity.pdbx_description
1 polymer ?
#
loop_
_entity_poly.entity_id
_entity_poly.type
_entity_poly.pdbx_seq_one_letter_code
_entity_poly.pdbx_strand_id
1 'polypeptide(L)'
;MKHMGTKPNHIIYLTDTIISQAICRNEAAYNLICVAFESRLSLLSLQLPEENGDEFNWKYVQDIELLPRGTRCHLMTFSPDTSLVDNPKSVTICAAVDLCELRIYYTDLAGSTRYQLLKDHTAYINDISWVCGGRAISSVSDDCTCKFWKVEKDSPAVTFTTFSLISAAVAVRPHPTDPEIVLVAEKQGFIHIYNVLNNQSMFTVRTPNYPLMSVDWRHTHRSLIVAMADRNIFIYDMNRPPKPVKIVPVHEDIGRIVRLAPDPNRLMFASVGSPNSTMKVMEANSTDPVLDYELQQFSGLDFHQKLPYIVAPCDRRIFFWKLNLKSIPTNF
;
A
#
# COMPACT_ATOMS: atom_id res chain seq x y z
N MET A 1 -22.04 24.45 9.99
CA MET A 1 -21.37 23.90 11.19
C MET A 1 -20.32 22.92 10.69
N LYS A 2 -19.02 23.20 10.87
CA LYS A 2 -17.97 22.26 10.47
C LYS A 2 -18.18 20.95 11.25
N HIS A 3 -18.42 19.84 10.57
CA HIS A 3 -18.38 18.53 11.20
C HIS A 3 -17.04 18.43 11.94
N MET A 4 -17.06 18.30 13.28
CA MET A 4 -15.85 17.89 13.99
C MET A 4 -15.54 16.49 13.49
N GLY A 5 -14.51 16.37 12.64
CA GLY A 5 -14.07 15.09 12.10
C GLY A 5 -13.77 14.10 13.23
N THR A 6 -13.92 12.81 12.95
CA THR A 6 -13.72 11.74 13.93
C THR A 6 -12.31 11.82 14.51
N LYS A 7 -12.19 12.00 15.83
CA LYS A 7 -10.89 12.17 16.49
C LYS A 7 -10.04 10.89 16.38
N PRO A 8 -8.72 11.01 16.19
CA PRO A 8 -7.81 9.86 16.23
C PRO A 8 -7.78 9.25 17.62
N ASN A 9 -7.63 7.92 17.66
CA ASN A 9 -7.48 7.16 18.92
C ASN A 9 -6.06 7.27 19.46
N HIS A 10 -5.06 7.20 18.58
CA HIS A 10 -3.66 7.30 18.94
C HIS A 10 -2.89 8.17 17.94
N ILE A 11 -1.84 8.83 18.42
CA ILE A 11 -1.00 9.71 17.62
C ILE A 11 0.46 9.43 17.99
N ILE A 12 1.29 9.17 16.99
CA ILE A 12 2.75 9.15 17.13
C ILE A 12 3.28 10.51 16.68
N TYR A 13 4.12 11.12 17.51
CA TYR A 13 4.80 12.37 17.19
C TYR A 13 6.25 12.08 16.82
N LEU A 14 6.65 12.47 15.61
CA LEU A 14 7.99 12.31 15.08
C LEU A 14 8.65 13.69 14.95
N THR A 15 9.98 13.72 14.86
CA THR A 15 10.74 14.98 14.79
C THR A 15 10.71 15.59 13.39
N ASP A 16 10.69 14.73 12.37
CA ASP A 16 10.90 15.08 10.97
C ASP A 16 9.61 14.82 10.17
N THR A 17 9.48 15.51 9.03
CA THR A 17 8.31 15.37 8.16
C THR A 17 8.33 14.04 7.41
N ILE A 18 7.20 13.34 7.45
CA ILE A 18 7.01 12.02 6.86
C ILE A 18 6.72 12.16 5.37
N ILE A 19 7.53 11.50 4.54
CA ILE A 19 7.36 11.47 3.09
C ILE A 19 6.43 10.32 2.68
N SER A 20 6.69 9.12 3.21
CA SER A 20 5.87 7.94 2.96
C SER A 20 5.99 6.96 4.12
N GLN A 21 5.07 6.01 4.18
CA GLN A 21 5.08 4.94 5.19
C GLN A 21 4.69 3.60 4.57
N ALA A 22 5.14 2.53 5.23
CA ALA A 22 4.58 1.20 5.07
C ALA A 22 4.35 0.56 6.42
N ILE A 23 3.28 -0.23 6.54
CA ILE A 23 3.05 -1.13 7.67
C ILE A 23 3.36 -2.56 7.23
N CYS A 24 4.01 -3.33 8.09
CA CYS A 24 4.26 -4.73 7.80
C CYS A 24 2.95 -5.52 7.85
N ARG A 25 2.75 -6.34 6.82
CA ARG A 25 1.57 -7.20 6.66
C ARG A 25 1.84 -8.66 7.06
N ASN A 26 3.08 -9.02 7.41
CA ASN A 26 3.37 -10.37 7.88
C ASN A 26 2.92 -10.54 9.35
N GLU A 27 2.26 -11.66 9.67
CA GLU A 27 1.88 -12.03 11.05
C GLU A 27 3.07 -12.17 12.01
N ALA A 28 4.27 -12.45 11.51
CA ALA A 28 5.48 -12.52 12.32
C ALA A 28 6.07 -11.14 12.65
N ALA A 29 5.57 -10.06 12.04
CA ALA A 29 6.16 -8.72 12.15
C ALA A 29 5.15 -7.56 11.99
N TYR A 30 3.85 -7.79 12.17
CA TYR A 30 2.78 -6.81 11.90
C TYR A 30 2.88 -5.51 12.71
N ASN A 31 3.61 -5.54 13.84
CA ASN A 31 3.89 -4.39 14.67
C ASN A 31 4.97 -3.45 14.11
N LEU A 32 5.63 -3.80 13.00
CA LEU A 32 6.61 -2.93 12.36
C LEU A 32 5.94 -1.91 11.44
N ILE A 33 6.36 -0.67 11.60
CA ILE A 33 6.13 0.41 10.65
C ILE A 33 7.48 0.91 10.17
N CYS A 34 7.60 1.12 8.86
CA CYS A 34 8.71 1.85 8.26
C CYS A 34 8.22 3.24 7.84
N VAL A 35 9.01 4.25 8.17
CA VAL A 35 8.71 5.66 7.87
C VAL A 35 9.87 6.22 7.05
N ALA A 36 9.59 6.78 5.88
CA ALA A 36 10.57 7.53 5.11
C ALA A 36 10.59 8.99 5.55
N PHE A 37 11.80 9.44 5.88
CA PHE A 37 12.15 10.84 6.02
C PHE A 37 12.97 11.30 4.81
N GLU A 38 13.41 12.54 4.80
CA GLU A 38 14.14 13.12 3.65
C GLU A 38 15.41 12.35 3.26
N SER A 39 16.12 11.75 4.21
CA SER A 39 17.43 11.12 3.99
C SER A 39 17.60 9.74 4.64
N ARG A 40 16.56 9.20 5.28
CA ARG A 40 16.62 7.92 5.99
C ARG A 40 15.26 7.23 6.05
N LEU A 41 15.29 5.92 6.24
CA LEU A 41 14.14 5.12 6.61
C LEU A 41 14.26 4.75 8.09
N SER A 42 13.20 4.92 8.87
CA SER A 42 13.19 4.57 10.29
C SER A 42 12.20 3.45 10.56
N LEU A 43 12.68 2.40 11.21
CA LEU A 43 11.87 1.29 11.70
C LEU A 43 11.35 1.60 13.09
N LEU A 44 10.03 1.53 13.24
CA LEU A 44 9.31 1.71 14.49
C LEU A 44 8.56 0.41 14.82
N SER A 45 8.58 0.02 16.10
CA SER A 45 7.77 -1.08 16.61
C SER A 45 6.60 -0.52 17.41
N LEU A 46 5.39 -0.92 17.04
CA LEU A 46 4.17 -0.58 17.74
C LEU A 46 3.87 -1.58 18.86
N GLN A 47 3.20 -1.09 19.90
CA GLN A 47 2.55 -1.87 20.94
C GLN A 47 1.10 -1.38 21.00
N LEU A 48 0.19 -2.16 20.41
CA LEU A 48 -1.22 -1.81 20.34
C LEU A 48 -1.98 -2.38 21.56
N PRO A 49 -2.95 -1.64 22.13
CA PRO A 49 -3.60 -2.04 23.38
C PRO A 49 -4.28 -3.41 23.35
N GLU A 50 -4.80 -3.83 22.20
CA GLU A 50 -5.54 -5.08 22.01
C GLU A 50 -4.68 -6.33 22.11
N GLU A 51 -3.35 -6.21 22.05
CA GLU A 51 -2.44 -7.35 22.09
C GLU A 51 -2.16 -7.83 23.51
N ASN A 52 -1.79 -6.89 24.38
CA ASN A 52 -1.29 -7.20 25.73
C ASN A 52 -2.15 -6.60 26.85
N GLY A 53 -3.16 -5.78 26.53
CA GLY A 53 -3.95 -5.03 27.51
C GLY A 53 -3.25 -3.78 28.07
N ASP A 54 -2.06 -3.47 27.56
CA ASP A 54 -1.27 -2.30 27.94
C ASP A 54 -1.72 -1.04 27.19
N GLU A 55 -1.24 0.13 27.64
CA GLU A 55 -1.44 1.38 26.92
C GLU A 55 -0.73 1.38 25.56
N PHE A 56 -1.26 2.16 24.61
CA PHE A 56 -0.63 2.36 23.31
C PHE A 56 0.78 2.92 23.49
N ASN A 57 1.77 2.24 22.92
CA ASN A 57 3.15 2.68 22.95
C ASN A 57 3.85 2.36 21.63
N TRP A 58 4.98 3.02 21.39
CA TRP A 58 5.84 2.72 20.24
C TRP A 58 7.31 2.88 20.63
N LYS A 59 8.17 2.13 19.96
CA LYS A 59 9.62 2.16 20.18
C LYS A 59 10.34 2.35 18.87
N TYR A 60 11.36 3.19 18.88
CA TYR A 60 12.33 3.26 17.80
C TYR A 60 13.16 1.96 17.78
N VAL A 61 13.36 1.40 16.58
CA VAL A 61 14.13 0.16 16.39
C VAL A 61 15.47 0.45 15.74
N GLN A 62 15.47 1.02 14.54
CA GLN A 62 16.70 1.23 13.74
C GLN A 62 16.47 2.25 12.62
N ASP A 63 17.51 3.00 12.27
CA ASP A 63 17.59 3.78 11.04
C ASP A 63 18.37 3.06 9.94
N ILE A 64 17.88 3.21 8.71
CA ILE A 64 18.52 2.79 7.48
C ILE A 64 18.81 4.06 6.68
N GLU A 65 20.09 4.42 6.57
CA GLU A 65 20.49 5.59 5.80
C GLU A 65 20.28 5.37 4.30
N LEU A 66 19.71 6.37 3.62
CA LEU A 66 19.58 6.37 2.16
C LEU A 66 20.88 6.90 1.55
N LEU A 67 21.72 6.00 1.04
CA LEU A 67 23.01 6.31 0.43
C LEU A 67 22.94 6.28 -1.09
N PRO A 68 23.55 7.24 -1.83
CA PRO A 68 24.28 8.41 -1.32
C PRO A 68 23.34 9.45 -0.70
N ARG A 69 23.91 10.30 0.18
CA ARG A 69 23.16 11.38 0.82
C ARG A 69 22.44 12.24 -0.22
N GLY A 70 21.18 12.55 0.04
CA GLY A 70 20.30 13.25 -0.91
C GLY A 70 19.35 12.31 -1.66
N THR A 71 19.55 10.99 -1.55
CA THR A 71 18.57 10.00 -2.04
C THR A 71 17.25 10.18 -1.31
N ARG A 72 16.14 10.27 -2.05
CA ARG A 72 14.79 10.40 -1.47
C ARG A 72 13.96 9.16 -1.74
N CYS A 73 13.23 8.69 -0.73
CA CYS A 73 12.27 7.59 -0.86
C CYS A 73 10.83 8.12 -0.83
N HIS A 74 10.06 7.85 -1.89
CA HIS A 74 8.66 8.28 -2.00
C HIS A 74 7.65 7.15 -1.82
N LEU A 75 8.09 5.90 -1.93
CA LEU A 75 7.22 4.72 -1.80
C LEU A 75 8.01 3.56 -1.23
N MET A 76 7.35 2.74 -0.41
CA MET A 76 7.95 1.56 0.20
C MET A 76 6.94 0.45 0.44
N THR A 77 7.43 -0.78 0.57
CA THR A 77 6.63 -1.94 0.91
C THR A 77 7.48 -3.00 1.61
N PHE A 78 6.91 -3.62 2.65
CA PHE A 78 7.55 -4.73 3.35
C PHE A 78 7.44 -6.00 2.53
N SER A 79 8.52 -6.78 2.53
CA SER A 79 8.48 -8.13 2.00
C SER A 79 7.61 -9.02 2.88
N PRO A 80 6.81 -9.92 2.29
CA PRO A 80 6.04 -10.90 3.05
C PRO A 80 6.93 -11.91 3.78
N ASP A 81 8.25 -11.97 3.54
CA ASP A 81 9.18 -12.81 4.31
C ASP A 81 9.73 -12.13 5.59
N THR A 82 9.32 -10.89 5.86
CA THR A 82 9.79 -10.14 7.05
C THR A 82 9.29 -10.80 8.33
N SER A 83 10.22 -11.19 9.20
CA SER A 83 9.95 -11.89 10.46
C SER A 83 10.80 -11.32 11.60
N LEU A 84 10.14 -11.02 12.72
CA LEU A 84 10.80 -10.65 13.98
C LEU A 84 11.04 -11.85 14.91
N VAL A 85 10.49 -13.02 14.55
CA VAL A 85 10.57 -14.26 15.33
C VAL A 85 11.85 -15.03 15.00
N ASP A 86 12.36 -14.87 13.78
CA ASP A 86 13.56 -15.54 13.31
C ASP A 86 14.81 -15.07 14.08
N ASN A 87 15.81 -15.95 14.18
CA ASN A 87 17.12 -15.62 14.77
C ASN A 87 18.26 -15.98 13.80
N PRO A 88 18.96 -14.99 13.20
CA PRO A 88 18.74 -13.55 13.38
C PRO A 88 17.39 -13.09 12.81
N LYS A 89 16.88 -11.96 13.31
CA LYS A 89 15.67 -11.33 12.77
C LYS A 89 15.91 -10.98 11.30
N SER A 90 14.84 -10.94 10.50
CA SER A 90 14.97 -10.66 9.07
C SER A 90 13.93 -9.64 8.66
N VAL A 91 14.36 -8.41 8.39
CA VAL A 91 13.50 -7.35 7.86
C VAL A 91 13.95 -7.00 6.45
N THR A 92 13.02 -7.15 5.50
CA THR A 92 13.26 -6.87 4.10
C THR A 92 12.25 -5.82 3.61
N ILE A 93 12.74 -4.71 3.06
CA ILE A 93 11.91 -3.61 2.56
C ILE A 93 12.32 -3.28 1.13
N CYS A 94 11.35 -3.18 0.22
CA CYS A 94 11.57 -2.56 -1.08
C CYS A 94 11.15 -1.09 -1.01
N ALA A 95 11.98 -0.20 -1.53
CA ALA A 95 11.74 1.23 -1.58
C ALA A 95 11.99 1.75 -3.01
N ALA A 96 11.10 2.60 -3.50
CA ALA A 96 11.35 3.41 -4.68
C ALA A 96 12.08 4.68 -4.27
N VAL A 97 13.20 4.94 -4.94
CA VAL A 97 14.12 6.03 -4.62
C VAL A 97 14.53 6.78 -5.89
N ASP A 98 14.87 8.05 -5.75
CA ASP A 98 15.39 8.91 -6.82
C ASP A 98 14.58 8.83 -8.13
N LEU A 99 13.25 8.79 -7.97
CA LEU A 99 12.24 8.72 -9.03
C LEU A 99 12.16 7.36 -9.76
N CYS A 100 13.26 6.84 -10.30
CA CYS A 100 13.26 5.67 -11.20
C CYS A 100 14.03 4.44 -10.69
N GLU A 101 14.63 4.51 -9.49
CA GLU A 101 15.37 3.40 -8.91
C GLU A 101 14.54 2.66 -7.86
N LEU A 102 14.78 1.35 -7.76
CA LEU A 102 14.27 0.53 -6.67
C LEU A 102 15.44 0.01 -5.85
N ARG A 103 15.30 0.02 -4.53
CA ARG A 103 16.28 -0.58 -3.61
C ARG A 103 15.60 -1.54 -2.65
N ILE A 104 16.17 -2.73 -2.52
CA ILE A 104 15.74 -3.71 -1.52
C ILE A 104 16.73 -3.64 -0.36
N TYR A 105 16.27 -3.20 0.80
CA TYR A 105 17.03 -3.18 2.03
C TYR A 105 16.81 -4.46 2.81
N TYR A 106 17.90 -5.07 3.27
CA TYR A 106 17.91 -6.23 4.15
C TYR A 106 18.58 -5.84 5.45
N THR A 107 17.92 -6.10 6.58
CA THR A 107 18.54 -5.88 7.90
C THR A 107 18.17 -6.96 8.91
N ASP A 108 19.12 -7.25 9.80
CA ASP A 108 18.96 -8.19 10.90
C ASP A 108 18.57 -7.54 12.24
N LEU A 109 18.39 -6.21 12.24
CA LEU A 109 18.18 -5.40 13.45
C LEU A 109 19.32 -5.50 14.49
N ALA A 110 20.45 -6.11 14.13
CA ALA A 110 21.64 -6.27 14.96
C ALA A 110 22.84 -5.48 14.41
N GLY A 111 22.63 -4.68 13.36
CA GLY A 111 23.60 -3.77 12.77
C GLY A 111 24.06 -4.16 11.36
N SER A 112 23.66 -5.33 10.86
CA SER A 112 23.84 -5.66 9.45
C SER A 112 22.73 -5.01 8.64
N THR A 113 23.11 -4.08 7.76
CA THR A 113 22.20 -3.49 6.77
C THR A 113 22.90 -3.47 5.42
N ARG A 114 22.26 -4.08 4.43
CA ARG A 114 22.70 -4.02 3.03
C ARG A 114 21.53 -3.69 2.14
N TYR A 115 21.83 -3.20 0.94
CA TYR A 115 20.80 -3.02 -0.08
C TYR A 115 21.22 -3.57 -1.43
N GLN A 116 20.21 -3.88 -2.24
CA GLN A 116 20.34 -4.32 -3.61
C GLN A 116 19.65 -3.31 -4.53
N LEU A 117 20.32 -2.89 -5.59
CA LEU A 117 19.80 -1.92 -6.57
C LEU A 117 19.10 -2.63 -7.72
N LEU A 118 17.92 -2.15 -8.06
CA LEU A 118 17.10 -2.56 -9.20
C LEU A 118 16.91 -1.32 -10.09
N LYS A 119 17.53 -1.34 -11.28
CA LYS A 119 17.59 -0.17 -12.17
C LYS A 119 17.30 -0.59 -13.60
N ASP A 120 16.18 -0.12 -14.13
CA ASP A 120 15.68 -0.44 -15.47
C ASP A 120 14.52 0.51 -15.87
N HIS A 121 13.74 1.01 -14.90
CA HIS A 121 12.77 2.07 -15.16
C HIS A 121 13.45 3.37 -15.61
N THR A 122 12.83 4.07 -16.55
CA THR A 122 13.38 5.30 -17.15
C THR A 122 12.62 6.55 -16.73
N ALA A 123 11.55 6.41 -15.95
CA ALA A 123 10.73 7.48 -15.41
C ALA A 123 10.26 7.17 -13.98
N TYR A 124 9.39 8.04 -13.45
CA TYR A 124 8.91 7.96 -12.08
C TYR A 124 8.16 6.65 -11.80
N ILE A 125 8.56 5.93 -10.75
CA ILE A 125 7.89 4.72 -10.28
C ILE A 125 6.69 5.13 -9.44
N ASN A 126 5.50 4.76 -9.90
CA ASN A 126 4.23 5.13 -9.27
C ASN A 126 3.80 4.15 -8.17
N ASP A 127 4.13 2.86 -8.32
CA ASP A 127 3.72 1.84 -7.35
C ASP A 127 4.64 0.61 -7.38
N ILE A 128 4.70 -0.11 -6.25
CA ILE A 128 5.50 -1.32 -6.06
C ILE A 128 4.75 -2.34 -5.23
N SER A 129 4.98 -3.62 -5.50
CA SER A 129 4.50 -4.71 -4.66
C SER A 129 5.39 -5.92 -4.71
N TRP A 130 5.42 -6.68 -3.63
CA TRP A 130 5.90 -8.05 -3.63
C TRP A 130 4.88 -8.99 -4.26
N VAL A 131 5.35 -9.94 -5.04
CA VAL A 131 4.54 -10.91 -5.82
C VAL A 131 5.20 -12.30 -5.76
N CYS A 132 4.54 -13.33 -6.30
CA CYS A 132 5.06 -14.70 -6.34
C CYS A 132 5.44 -15.27 -4.96
N GLY A 133 4.71 -14.86 -3.91
CA GLY A 133 4.97 -15.24 -2.52
C GLY A 133 6.21 -14.58 -1.91
N GLY A 134 6.62 -13.39 -2.40
CA GLY A 134 7.81 -12.67 -1.92
C GLY A 134 9.09 -12.96 -2.71
N ARG A 135 9.05 -13.84 -3.71
CA ARG A 135 10.21 -14.19 -4.56
C ARG A 135 10.47 -13.17 -5.67
N ALA A 136 9.53 -12.27 -5.91
CA ALA A 136 9.65 -11.26 -6.93
C ALA A 136 9.01 -9.94 -6.49
N ILE A 137 9.42 -8.85 -7.15
CA ILE A 137 8.85 -7.52 -7.02
C ILE A 137 8.21 -7.15 -8.35
N SER A 138 7.05 -6.50 -8.28
CA SER A 138 6.42 -5.82 -9.40
C SER A 138 6.51 -4.32 -9.21
N SER A 139 6.81 -3.58 -10.28
CA SER A 139 6.83 -2.12 -10.26
C SER A 139 6.18 -1.54 -11.51
N VAL A 140 5.53 -0.39 -11.34
CA VAL A 140 4.88 0.35 -12.43
C VAL A 140 5.36 1.79 -12.46
N SER A 141 5.45 2.35 -13.67
CA SER A 141 6.13 3.63 -13.91
C SER A 141 5.44 4.48 -14.96
N ASP A 142 5.76 5.77 -14.94
CA ASP A 142 5.42 6.74 -15.98
C ASP A 142 6.05 6.42 -17.34
N ASP A 143 7.04 5.52 -17.38
CA ASP A 143 7.62 5.00 -18.63
C ASP A 143 6.69 4.03 -19.39
N CYS A 144 5.45 3.89 -18.91
CA CYS A 144 4.42 3.03 -19.50
C CYS A 144 4.81 1.54 -19.48
N THR A 145 5.55 1.12 -18.46
CA THR A 145 5.88 -0.30 -18.26
C THR A 145 5.47 -0.81 -16.87
N CYS A 146 5.11 -2.09 -16.81
CA CYS A 146 5.07 -2.87 -15.59
C CYS A 146 6.22 -3.89 -15.63
N LYS A 147 7.18 -3.79 -14.71
CA LYS A 147 8.35 -4.67 -14.65
C LYS A 147 8.25 -5.64 -13.48
N PHE A 148 8.76 -6.84 -13.69
CA PHE A 148 8.85 -7.90 -12.70
C PHE A 148 10.29 -8.32 -12.49
N TRP A 149 10.72 -8.26 -11.24
CA TRP A 149 12.10 -8.45 -10.81
C TRP A 149 12.19 -9.72 -9.99
N LYS A 150 13.07 -10.63 -10.38
CA LYS A 150 13.37 -11.81 -9.57
C LYS A 150 14.30 -11.39 -8.44
N VAL A 151 13.94 -11.73 -7.20
CA VAL A 151 14.70 -11.38 -6.01
C VAL A 151 15.35 -12.62 -5.45
N GLU A 152 16.67 -12.58 -5.34
CA GLU A 152 17.48 -13.59 -4.67
C GLU A 152 18.48 -12.88 -3.75
N LYS A 153 18.69 -13.39 -2.53
CA LYS A 153 19.46 -12.71 -1.49
C LYS A 153 20.91 -12.40 -1.92
N ASP A 154 21.51 -13.27 -2.74
CA ASP A 154 22.95 -13.23 -3.03
C ASP A 154 23.28 -13.12 -4.53
N SER A 155 22.28 -12.85 -5.36
CA SER A 155 22.46 -12.60 -6.79
C SER A 155 21.80 -11.27 -7.17
N PRO A 156 22.32 -10.53 -8.17
CA PRO A 156 21.71 -9.28 -8.61
C PRO A 156 20.27 -9.54 -9.08
N ALA A 157 19.35 -8.64 -8.72
CA ALA A 157 17.96 -8.76 -9.12
C ALA A 157 17.87 -8.52 -10.63
N VAL A 158 17.14 -9.38 -11.33
CA VAL A 158 17.01 -9.33 -12.79
C VAL A 158 15.55 -9.17 -13.18
N THR A 159 15.29 -8.25 -14.11
CA THR A 159 13.99 -8.16 -14.77
C THR A 159 13.74 -9.42 -15.60
N PHE A 160 12.76 -10.22 -15.22
CA PHE A 160 12.42 -11.46 -15.96
C PHE A 160 11.18 -11.29 -16.83
N THR A 161 10.36 -10.28 -16.59
CA THR A 161 9.16 -9.98 -17.39
C THR A 161 8.90 -8.48 -17.40
N THR A 162 8.50 -7.95 -18.54
CA THR A 162 8.08 -6.56 -18.71
C THR A 162 6.83 -6.53 -19.58
N PHE A 163 5.77 -5.89 -19.09
CA PHE A 163 4.60 -5.59 -19.89
C PHE A 163 4.64 -4.13 -20.33
N SER A 164 4.50 -3.91 -21.62
CA SER A 164 4.29 -2.58 -22.19
C SER A 164 2.82 -2.21 -22.07
N LEU A 165 2.57 -1.00 -21.57
CA LEU A 165 1.25 -0.46 -21.26
C LEU A 165 0.88 0.64 -22.25
N ILE A 166 -0.41 0.98 -22.32
CA ILE A 166 -0.92 2.01 -23.24
C ILE A 166 -0.61 3.41 -22.69
N SER A 167 -0.55 3.53 -21.36
CA SER A 167 -0.27 4.75 -20.62
C SER A 167 0.44 4.46 -19.30
N ALA A 168 0.89 5.51 -18.63
CA ALA A 168 1.52 5.42 -17.31
C ALA A 168 0.66 4.58 -16.35
N ALA A 169 1.26 3.57 -15.72
CA ALA A 169 0.56 2.81 -14.69
C ALA A 169 0.67 3.49 -13.34
N VAL A 170 -0.48 3.55 -12.66
CA VAL A 170 -0.68 4.26 -11.39
C VAL A 170 -0.65 3.33 -10.19
N ALA A 171 -0.92 2.04 -10.39
CA ALA A 171 -0.92 1.09 -9.29
C ALA A 171 -0.66 -0.36 -9.73
N VAL A 172 -0.04 -1.13 -8.83
CA VAL A 172 0.19 -2.57 -8.99
C VAL A 172 -0.13 -3.29 -7.68
N ARG A 173 -0.97 -4.34 -7.75
CA ARG A 173 -1.41 -5.09 -6.57
C ARG A 173 -1.37 -6.59 -6.79
N PRO A 174 -0.76 -7.36 -5.87
CA PRO A 174 -0.75 -8.81 -5.93
C PRO A 174 -2.15 -9.30 -5.60
N HIS A 175 -2.57 -10.39 -6.24
CA HIS A 175 -3.82 -11.02 -5.85
C HIS A 175 -3.69 -11.59 -4.42
N PRO A 176 -4.69 -11.39 -3.53
CA PRO A 176 -4.55 -11.68 -2.11
C PRO A 176 -4.32 -13.16 -1.78
N THR A 177 -4.68 -14.07 -2.68
CA THR A 177 -4.53 -15.53 -2.45
C THR A 177 -3.83 -16.27 -3.58
N ASP A 178 -3.61 -15.62 -4.72
CA ASP A 178 -2.99 -16.25 -5.88
C ASP A 178 -1.66 -15.53 -6.14
N PRO A 179 -0.52 -16.15 -5.85
CA PRO A 179 0.77 -15.48 -5.92
C PRO A 179 1.18 -15.13 -7.37
N GLU A 180 0.53 -15.71 -8.37
CA GLU A 180 0.88 -15.52 -9.79
C GLU A 180 0.07 -14.42 -10.46
N ILE A 181 -1.06 -14.04 -9.87
CA ILE A 181 -1.97 -13.04 -10.44
C ILE A 181 -1.63 -11.66 -9.90
N VAL A 182 -1.51 -10.70 -10.81
CA VAL A 182 -1.24 -9.31 -10.47
C VAL A 182 -2.19 -8.40 -11.23
N LEU A 183 -2.67 -7.39 -10.52
CA LEU A 183 -3.47 -6.31 -11.07
C LEU A 183 -2.56 -5.12 -11.37
N VAL A 184 -2.70 -4.57 -12.57
CA VAL A 184 -2.02 -3.34 -13.01
C VAL A 184 -3.07 -2.34 -13.46
N ALA A 185 -3.02 -1.13 -12.92
CA ALA A 185 -3.93 -0.05 -13.25
C ALA A 185 -3.20 1.06 -14.01
N GLU A 186 -3.76 1.48 -15.12
CA GLU A 186 -3.28 2.53 -16.00
C GLU A 186 -4.03 3.84 -15.82
N LYS A 187 -3.34 4.97 -15.99
CA LYS A 187 -3.90 6.31 -15.87
C LYS A 187 -5.09 6.56 -16.80
N GLN A 188 -5.10 5.97 -18.00
CA GLN A 188 -6.23 6.08 -18.94
C GLN A 188 -7.45 5.21 -18.59
N GLY A 189 -7.46 4.58 -17.41
CA GLY A 189 -8.59 3.81 -16.90
C GLY A 189 -8.54 2.32 -17.20
N PHE A 190 -7.47 1.83 -17.84
CA PHE A 190 -7.33 0.38 -18.05
C PHE A 190 -6.90 -0.30 -16.76
N ILE A 191 -7.55 -1.40 -16.43
CA ILE A 191 -7.23 -2.28 -15.33
C ILE A 191 -6.95 -3.65 -15.96
N HIS A 192 -5.70 -4.05 -15.92
CA HIS A 192 -5.20 -5.31 -16.43
C HIS A 192 -5.02 -6.30 -15.29
N ILE A 193 -5.31 -7.57 -15.59
CA ILE A 193 -4.97 -8.69 -14.73
C ILE A 193 -4.03 -9.58 -15.52
N TYR A 194 -2.82 -9.70 -15.01
CA TYR A 194 -1.77 -10.51 -15.61
C TYR A 194 -1.53 -11.76 -14.77
N ASN A 195 -1.26 -12.87 -15.44
CA ASN A 195 -0.51 -13.97 -14.83
C ASN A 195 0.98 -13.75 -15.12
N VAL A 196 1.76 -13.59 -14.05
CA VAL A 196 3.18 -13.23 -14.11
C VAL A 196 4.04 -14.37 -14.65
N LEU A 197 3.77 -15.62 -14.25
CA LEU A 197 4.59 -16.77 -14.67
C LEU A 197 4.40 -17.11 -16.14
N ASN A 198 3.16 -17.01 -16.63
CA ASN A 198 2.83 -17.31 -18.02
C ASN A 198 3.04 -16.11 -18.95
N ASN A 199 3.37 -14.94 -18.41
CA ASN A 199 3.49 -13.68 -19.14
C ASN A 199 2.24 -13.36 -19.99
N GLN A 200 1.05 -13.56 -19.41
CA GLN A 200 -0.23 -13.47 -20.12
C GLN A 200 -1.16 -12.44 -19.50
N SER A 201 -1.83 -11.67 -20.37
CA SER A 201 -2.98 -10.85 -20.00
C SER A 201 -4.22 -11.73 -19.92
N MET A 202 -4.76 -11.91 -18.72
CA MET A 202 -5.96 -12.71 -18.50
C MET A 202 -7.23 -11.89 -18.77
N PHE A 203 -7.24 -10.64 -18.31
CA PHE A 203 -8.41 -9.79 -18.37
C PHE A 203 -8.04 -8.32 -18.41
N THR A 204 -8.83 -7.53 -19.14
CA THR A 204 -8.69 -6.08 -19.22
C THR A 204 -10.06 -5.44 -19.11
N VAL A 205 -10.22 -4.51 -18.17
CA VAL A 205 -11.40 -3.66 -18.02
C VAL A 205 -11.00 -2.22 -18.20
N ARG A 206 -11.90 -1.41 -18.76
CA ARG A 206 -11.73 0.05 -18.80
C ARG A 206 -12.76 0.72 -17.89
N THR A 207 -12.31 1.63 -17.03
CA THR A 207 -13.19 2.45 -16.21
C THR A 207 -13.95 3.47 -17.06
N PRO A 208 -15.23 3.76 -16.73
CA PRO A 208 -16.00 4.78 -17.46
C PRO A 208 -15.37 6.18 -17.38
N ASN A 209 -14.82 6.51 -16.22
CA ASN A 209 -14.14 7.78 -15.97
C ASN A 209 -12.64 7.53 -15.80
N TYR A 210 -11.84 8.53 -16.16
CA TYR A 210 -10.40 8.59 -15.97
C TYR A 210 -10.00 10.07 -15.75
N PRO A 211 -8.89 10.38 -15.07
CA PRO A 211 -7.78 9.49 -14.73
C PRO A 211 -8.12 8.49 -13.63
N LEU A 212 -7.60 7.26 -13.77
CA LEU A 212 -7.56 6.30 -12.69
C LEU A 212 -6.42 6.67 -11.75
N MET A 213 -6.69 6.70 -10.46
CA MET A 213 -5.77 7.22 -9.46
C MET A 213 -5.26 6.11 -8.53
N SER A 214 -6.11 5.13 -8.23
CA SER A 214 -5.71 4.01 -7.38
C SER A 214 -6.65 2.83 -7.55
N VAL A 215 -6.18 1.65 -7.16
CA VAL A 215 -6.93 0.40 -7.22
C VAL A 215 -6.50 -0.51 -6.07
N ASP A 216 -7.42 -1.34 -5.60
CA ASP A 216 -7.13 -2.34 -4.58
C ASP A 216 -8.00 -3.60 -4.71
N TRP A 217 -7.50 -4.70 -4.17
CA TRP A 217 -8.20 -5.99 -4.11
C TRP A 217 -8.95 -6.15 -2.80
N ARG A 218 -10.14 -6.75 -2.85
CA ARG A 218 -10.76 -7.22 -1.62
C ARG A 218 -10.06 -8.49 -1.14
N HIS A 219 -9.42 -8.40 0.03
CA HIS A 219 -8.69 -9.52 0.64
C HIS A 219 -9.57 -10.75 0.90
N THR A 220 -10.83 -10.53 1.28
CA THR A 220 -11.74 -11.58 1.76
C THR A 220 -12.63 -12.18 0.66
N HIS A 221 -12.85 -11.44 -0.43
CA HIS A 221 -13.64 -11.87 -1.58
C HIS A 221 -12.82 -11.67 -2.86
N ARG A 222 -12.24 -12.78 -3.31
CA ARG A 222 -11.12 -12.93 -4.27
C ARG A 222 -11.44 -12.52 -5.72
N SER A 223 -12.51 -11.77 -5.94
CA SER A 223 -12.98 -11.36 -7.26
C SER A 223 -13.43 -9.92 -7.29
N LEU A 224 -13.42 -9.21 -6.14
CA LEU A 224 -13.83 -7.82 -6.08
C LEU A 224 -12.62 -6.89 -6.14
N ILE A 225 -12.70 -5.94 -7.07
CA ILE A 225 -11.71 -4.89 -7.27
C ILE A 225 -12.41 -3.56 -7.03
N VAL A 226 -11.70 -2.67 -6.34
CA VAL A 226 -12.16 -1.30 -6.11
C VAL A 226 -11.18 -0.34 -6.77
N ALA A 227 -11.70 0.50 -7.66
CA ALA A 227 -10.93 1.43 -8.47
C ALA A 227 -11.40 2.87 -8.20
N MET A 228 -10.47 3.76 -7.92
CA MET A 228 -10.74 5.18 -7.73
C MET A 228 -10.40 5.95 -8.99
N ALA A 229 -11.42 6.50 -9.64
CA ALA A 229 -11.25 7.33 -10.82
C ALA A 229 -12.16 8.57 -10.71
N ASP A 230 -11.60 9.73 -11.06
CA ASP A 230 -12.28 11.01 -10.85
C ASP A 230 -12.71 11.14 -9.37
N ARG A 231 -13.96 11.53 -9.08
CA ARG A 231 -14.50 11.64 -7.71
C ARG A 231 -15.15 10.38 -7.14
N ASN A 232 -15.20 9.32 -7.95
CA ASN A 232 -15.99 8.13 -7.67
C ASN A 232 -15.11 6.91 -7.42
N ILE A 233 -15.68 5.96 -6.70
CA ILE A 233 -15.18 4.62 -6.55
C ILE A 233 -16.02 3.66 -7.39
N PHE A 234 -15.35 2.91 -8.26
CA PHE A 234 -15.93 1.88 -9.11
C PHE A 234 -15.61 0.51 -8.52
N ILE A 235 -16.64 -0.33 -8.37
CA ILE A 235 -16.50 -1.68 -7.83
C ILE A 235 -16.77 -2.66 -8.96
N TYR A 236 -15.81 -3.55 -9.22
CA TYR A 236 -15.87 -4.58 -10.24
C TYR A 236 -15.92 -5.96 -9.58
N ASP A 237 -16.70 -6.86 -10.18
CA ASP A 237 -16.73 -8.28 -9.86
C ASP A 237 -16.19 -9.05 -11.07
N MET A 238 -15.08 -9.74 -10.86
CA MET A 238 -14.38 -10.48 -11.89
C MET A 238 -15.16 -11.69 -12.43
N ASN A 239 -16.18 -12.14 -11.71
CA ASN A 239 -17.09 -13.20 -12.18
C ASN A 239 -18.23 -12.66 -13.07
N ARG A 240 -18.29 -11.34 -13.26
CA ARG A 240 -19.33 -10.65 -14.02
C ARG A 240 -18.73 -10.03 -15.28
N PRO A 241 -19.57 -9.65 -16.27
CA PRO A 241 -19.09 -8.90 -17.42
C PRO A 241 -18.31 -7.64 -17.01
N PRO A 242 -17.44 -7.13 -17.90
CA PRO A 242 -16.48 -6.04 -17.65
C PRO A 242 -17.16 -4.66 -17.48
N LYS A 243 -18.03 -4.53 -16.49
CA LYS A 243 -18.77 -3.33 -16.12
C LYS A 243 -18.77 -3.17 -14.60
N PRO A 244 -18.75 -1.93 -14.08
CA PRO A 244 -18.83 -1.72 -12.65
C PRO A 244 -20.17 -2.25 -12.13
N VAL A 245 -20.12 -3.09 -11.11
CA VAL A 245 -21.30 -3.58 -10.38
C VAL A 245 -21.89 -2.47 -9.53
N LYS A 246 -21.03 -1.57 -9.05
CA LYS A 246 -21.44 -0.42 -8.24
C LYS A 246 -20.51 0.76 -8.47
N ILE A 247 -21.09 1.96 -8.41
CA ILE A 247 -20.39 3.24 -8.44
C ILE A 247 -20.78 3.98 -7.18
N VAL A 248 -19.80 4.41 -6.40
CA VAL A 248 -19.99 5.12 -5.13
C VAL A 248 -19.37 6.52 -5.25
N PRO A 249 -20.16 7.61 -5.18
CA PRO A 249 -19.62 8.95 -5.10
C PRO A 249 -19.06 9.21 -3.69
N VAL A 250 -17.82 9.68 -3.59
CA VAL A 250 -17.12 9.80 -2.28
C VAL A 250 -16.56 11.20 -2.05
N HIS A 251 -15.93 11.78 -3.06
CA HIS A 251 -15.31 13.10 -2.97
C HIS A 251 -16.07 14.12 -3.83
N GLU A 252 -15.87 15.40 -3.54
CA GLU A 252 -16.47 16.49 -4.33
C GLU A 252 -15.73 16.66 -5.66
N ASP A 253 -14.41 16.48 -5.62
CA ASP A 253 -13.48 16.55 -6.73
C ASP A 253 -12.66 15.25 -6.80
N ILE A 254 -11.39 15.28 -7.16
CA ILE A 254 -10.61 14.08 -7.46
C ILE A 254 -10.23 13.27 -6.20
N GLY A 255 -10.51 11.97 -6.22
CA GLY A 255 -9.96 11.00 -5.28
C GLY A 255 -8.53 10.60 -5.66
N ARG A 256 -7.62 10.52 -4.69
CA ARG A 256 -6.20 10.22 -4.90
C ARG A 256 -5.82 8.76 -4.62
N ILE A 257 -6.37 8.19 -3.56
CA ILE A 257 -6.04 6.83 -3.12
C ILE A 257 -7.29 6.11 -2.64
N VAL A 258 -7.33 4.80 -2.87
CA VAL A 258 -8.28 3.90 -2.22
C VAL A 258 -7.53 2.72 -1.60
N ARG A 259 -7.91 2.33 -0.39
CA ARG A 259 -7.48 1.09 0.26
C ARG A 259 -8.69 0.35 0.80
N LEU A 260 -8.67 -0.97 0.69
CA LEU A 260 -9.72 -1.82 1.24
C LEU A 260 -9.36 -2.28 2.64
N ALA A 261 -10.35 -2.27 3.54
CA ALA A 261 -10.17 -2.84 4.85
C ALA A 261 -10.21 -4.39 4.75
N PRO A 262 -9.45 -5.10 5.61
CA PRO A 262 -9.49 -6.55 5.68
C PRO A 262 -10.73 -7.09 6.42
N ASP A 263 -11.93 -6.55 6.15
CA ASP A 263 -13.19 -7.01 6.75
C ASP A 263 -13.83 -8.12 5.89
N PRO A 264 -14.15 -9.30 6.45
CA PRO A 264 -14.80 -10.39 5.71
C PRO A 264 -16.26 -10.11 5.39
N ASN A 265 -16.96 -9.39 6.27
CA ASN A 265 -18.40 -9.22 6.22
C ASN A 265 -18.81 -7.98 5.44
N ARG A 266 -18.10 -6.86 5.64
CA ARG A 266 -18.45 -5.55 5.06
C ARG A 266 -17.43 -5.11 4.04
N LEU A 267 -17.90 -4.54 2.92
CA LEU A 267 -17.02 -3.88 1.95
C LEU A 267 -16.73 -2.47 2.45
N MET A 268 -15.71 -2.34 3.28
CA MET A 268 -15.21 -1.08 3.81
C MET A 268 -13.98 -0.64 3.02
N PHE A 269 -13.96 0.63 2.63
CA PHE A 269 -12.79 1.24 1.99
C PHE A 269 -12.49 2.59 2.63
N ALA A 270 -11.23 2.98 2.53
CA ALA A 270 -10.77 4.30 2.89
C ALA A 270 -10.20 5.01 1.68
N SER A 271 -10.47 6.30 1.58
CA SER A 271 -10.01 7.14 0.48
C SER A 271 -9.62 8.53 0.93
N VAL A 272 -8.73 9.16 0.17
CA VAL A 272 -8.36 10.56 0.36
C VAL A 272 -8.59 11.31 -0.95
N GLY A 273 -9.19 12.49 -0.89
CA GLY A 273 -9.50 13.30 -2.08
C GLY A 273 -9.42 14.81 -1.85
N SER A 274 -9.44 15.57 -2.95
CA SER A 274 -9.50 17.04 -2.97
C SER A 274 -10.92 17.56 -2.66
N PRO A 275 -11.09 18.84 -2.25
CA PRO A 275 -10.09 19.93 -2.20
C PRO A 275 -9.15 19.92 -0.98
N ASN A 276 -9.59 19.45 0.18
CA ASN A 276 -8.84 19.63 1.44
C ASN A 276 -8.09 18.38 1.93
N SER A 277 -7.76 17.44 1.03
CA SER A 277 -7.18 16.13 1.41
C SER A 277 -8.01 15.44 2.50
N THR A 278 -9.33 15.39 2.31
CA THR A 278 -10.25 14.76 3.26
C THR A 278 -10.13 13.25 3.16
N MET A 279 -9.78 12.60 4.26
CA MET A 279 -9.82 11.16 4.40
C MET A 279 -11.24 10.73 4.80
N LYS A 280 -11.83 9.83 4.02
CA LYS A 280 -13.13 9.22 4.29
C LYS A 280 -13.01 7.72 4.41
N VAL A 281 -13.70 7.13 5.38
CA VAL A 281 -13.89 5.67 5.48
C VAL A 281 -15.38 5.39 5.35
N MET A 282 -15.75 4.57 4.36
CA MET A 282 -17.15 4.30 4.04
C MET A 282 -17.40 2.82 3.85
N GLU A 283 -18.62 2.40 4.17
CA GLU A 283 -19.16 1.12 3.71
C GLU A 283 -19.75 1.32 2.32
N ALA A 284 -19.50 0.40 1.39
CA ALA A 284 -19.98 0.54 0.02
C ALA A 284 -21.51 0.72 -0.09
N ASN A 285 -22.29 0.21 0.87
CA ASN A 285 -23.75 0.31 0.91
C ASN A 285 -24.29 1.50 1.70
N SER A 286 -23.42 2.26 2.38
CA SER A 286 -23.79 3.45 3.14
C SER A 286 -23.48 4.70 2.33
N THR A 287 -24.33 5.72 2.46
CA THR A 287 -24.05 7.08 1.97
C THR A 287 -23.22 7.88 2.97
N ASP A 288 -23.37 7.58 4.26
CA ASP A 288 -22.72 8.31 5.33
C ASP A 288 -21.34 7.69 5.62
N PRO A 289 -20.28 8.52 5.71
CA PRO A 289 -18.96 8.03 6.09
C PRO A 289 -18.93 7.63 7.56
N VAL A 290 -18.28 6.51 7.84
CA VAL A 290 -17.96 6.06 9.21
C VAL A 290 -16.90 6.98 9.83
N LEU A 291 -15.99 7.49 9.00
CA LEU A 291 -14.96 8.42 9.40
C LEU A 291 -14.78 9.48 8.32
N ASP A 292 -14.72 10.74 8.74
CA ASP A 292 -14.39 11.89 7.91
C ASP A 292 -13.40 12.78 8.66
N TYR A 293 -12.23 13.02 8.06
CA TYR A 293 -11.15 13.77 8.69
C TYR A 293 -10.31 14.54 7.65
N GLU A 294 -10.04 15.81 7.92
CA GLU A 294 -9.23 16.68 7.05
C GLU A 294 -7.73 16.50 7.36
N LEU A 295 -6.96 15.94 6.42
CA LEU A 295 -5.52 15.83 6.54
C LEU A 295 -4.86 17.10 5.99
N GLN A 296 -3.96 17.73 6.74
CA GLN A 296 -3.24 18.91 6.25
C GLN A 296 -2.31 18.56 5.08
N GLN A 297 -1.65 17.41 5.17
CA GLN A 297 -0.78 16.87 4.15
C GLN A 297 -0.98 15.36 4.06
N PHE A 298 -1.16 14.86 2.84
CA PHE A 298 -1.28 13.44 2.58
C PHE A 298 0.10 12.84 2.30
N SER A 299 0.57 11.94 3.17
CA SER A 299 1.82 11.18 2.98
C SER A 299 1.57 9.68 2.76
N GLY A 300 0.36 9.20 3.03
CA GLY A 300 -0.09 7.86 2.67
C GLY A 300 -1.31 7.40 3.46
N LEU A 301 -1.76 6.17 3.19
CA LEU A 301 -2.92 5.55 3.84
C LEU A 301 -2.78 4.03 3.81
N ASP A 302 -2.93 3.37 4.96
CA ASP A 302 -2.98 1.91 5.01
C ASP A 302 -3.85 1.39 6.16
N PHE A 303 -4.36 0.17 6.00
CA PHE A 303 -5.01 -0.57 7.06
C PHE A 303 -4.01 -1.48 7.75
N HIS A 304 -4.16 -1.59 9.07
CA HIS A 304 -3.51 -2.65 9.82
C HIS A 304 -4.16 -4.00 9.44
N GLN A 305 -3.35 -5.04 9.22
CA GLN A 305 -3.86 -6.31 8.70
C GLN A 305 -4.76 -7.07 9.68
N LYS A 306 -4.34 -7.14 10.96
CA LYS A 306 -5.02 -7.94 12.00
C LYS A 306 -6.04 -7.13 12.81
N LEU A 307 -5.59 -6.00 13.32
CA LEU A 307 -6.38 -5.12 14.17
C LEU A 307 -7.15 -4.10 13.32
N PRO A 308 -8.29 -3.59 13.80
CA PRO A 308 -9.17 -2.75 13.00
C PRO A 308 -8.70 -1.29 13.01
N TYR A 309 -7.42 -1.07 12.76
CA TYR A 309 -6.82 0.26 12.70
C TYR A 309 -6.62 0.70 11.27
N ILE A 310 -6.92 1.98 11.02
CA ILE A 310 -6.45 2.70 9.85
C ILE A 310 -5.37 3.68 10.25
N VAL A 311 -4.31 3.73 9.45
CA VAL A 311 -3.11 4.52 9.69
C VAL A 311 -2.97 5.54 8.57
N ALA A 312 -2.87 6.82 8.94
CA ALA A 312 -2.57 7.88 8.00
C ALA A 312 -1.49 8.80 8.58
N PRO A 313 -0.29 8.86 7.99
CA PRO A 313 0.68 9.90 8.30
C PRO A 313 0.29 11.23 7.66
N CYS A 314 0.49 12.29 8.44
CA CYS A 314 0.31 13.67 8.00
C CYS A 314 1.35 14.55 8.69
N ASP A 315 2.17 15.21 7.88
CA ASP A 315 3.32 16.02 8.30
C ASP A 315 4.25 15.21 9.24
N ARG A 316 4.35 15.56 10.52
CA ARG A 316 5.24 14.90 11.50
C ARG A 316 4.52 13.91 12.42
N ARG A 317 3.28 13.53 12.07
CA ARG A 317 2.43 12.72 12.93
C ARG A 317 1.91 11.51 12.18
N ILE A 318 1.82 10.39 12.88
CA ILE A 318 1.10 9.20 12.40
C ILE A 318 -0.18 9.08 13.22
N PHE A 319 -1.31 9.16 12.54
CA PHE A 319 -2.62 9.04 13.16
C PHE A 319 -3.16 7.63 13.03
N PHE A 320 -3.77 7.14 14.11
CA PHE A 320 -4.42 5.84 14.18
C PHE A 320 -5.88 6.03 14.56
N TRP A 321 -6.78 5.47 13.77
CA TRP A 321 -8.19 5.38 14.11
C TRP A 321 -8.61 3.92 14.22
N LYS A 322 -9.27 3.60 15.32
CA LYS A 322 -9.88 2.29 15.54
C LYS A 322 -11.27 2.29 14.94
N LEU A 323 -11.49 1.39 13.99
CA LEU A 323 -12.77 1.17 13.36
C LEU A 323 -13.50 0.02 14.06
N ASN A 324 -14.82 0.07 14.07
CA ASN A 324 -15.64 -1.06 14.52
C ASN A 324 -15.77 -2.10 13.40
N LEU A 325 -14.65 -2.70 13.00
CA LEU A 325 -14.65 -3.87 12.13
C LEU A 325 -14.85 -5.10 13.03
N LYS A 326 -15.72 -6.04 12.63
CA LYS A 326 -15.76 -7.33 13.32
C LYS A 326 -14.50 -8.09 12.90
N SER A 327 -13.63 -8.39 13.86
CA SER A 327 -12.36 -9.09 13.63
C SER A 327 -12.58 -10.37 12.83
N ILE A 328 -11.63 -10.67 11.94
CA ILE A 328 -11.53 -11.98 11.28
C ILE A 328 -11.44 -13.04 12.39
N PRO A 329 -12.29 -14.08 12.42
CA PRO A 329 -12.05 -15.22 13.29
C PRO A 329 -10.73 -15.86 12.87
N THR A 330 -9.74 -15.86 13.77
CA THR A 330 -8.55 -16.69 13.62
C THR A 330 -8.99 -18.15 13.76
N ASN A 331 -9.34 -18.79 12.64
CA ASN A 331 -9.48 -20.24 12.63
C ASN A 331 -8.09 -20.84 12.45
N PHE A 332 -7.75 -21.69 13.42
CA PHE A 332 -6.51 -22.43 13.62
C PHE A 332 -6.04 -23.25 12.41
#